data_AF-A0A6V7IAV4-F1
#
_entry.id   AF-A0A6V7IAV4-F1
#
_cell.length_a   1.000
_cell.length_b   1.000
_cell.length_c   1.000
_cell.angle_alpha   90.00
_cell.angle_beta   90.00
_cell.angle_gamma   90.00
#
_symmetry.space_group_name_H-M   'P 1'
#
loop_
_entity.id
_entity.type
_entity.pdbx_description
1 polymer ?
#
loop_
_entity_poly.entity_id
_entity_poly.type
_entity_poly.pdbx_seq_one_letter_code
_entity_poly.pdbx_strand_id
1 'polypeptide(L)' 'QKQLYKKYHLPWAIHTGRNAGFLLSVYFEERWEQSLEDFHKEMNIESLVQMPKR' A
#
# COMPACT_ATOMS: atom_id res chain seq x y z
N GLN A 1 -10.81 3.86 18.84
CA GLN A 1 -9.82 3.18 17.95
C GLN A 1 -10.22 1.76 17.52
N LYS A 2 -10.61 0.83 18.42
CA LYS A 2 -10.87 -0.58 18.07
C LYS A 2 -11.95 -0.80 16.98
N GLN A 3 -12.99 0.03 16.96
CA GLN A 3 -14.06 -0.06 15.95
C GLN A 3 -13.60 0.36 14.54
N LEU A 4 -12.72 1.36 14.44
CA LEU A 4 -12.17 1.79 13.15
C LEU A 4 -11.26 0.73 12.54
N TYR A 5 -10.45 0.07 13.37
CA TYR A 5 -9.63 -1.06 12.94
C TYR A 5 -10.46 -2.18 12.31
N LYS A 6 -11.51 -2.62 13.00
CA LYS A 6 -12.38 -3.69 12.50
C LYS A 6 -13.18 -3.29 11.26
N LYS A 7 -13.64 -2.03 11.21
CA LYS A 7 -14.54 -1.56 10.15
C LYS A 7 -13.81 -1.14 8.88
N TYR A 8 -12.60 -0.60 9.00
CA TYR A 8 -11.90 0.03 7.87
C TYR A 8 -10.50 -0.55 7.65
N HIS A 9 -9.63 -0.54 8.67
CA HIS A 9 -8.21 -0.88 8.47
C HIS A 9 -8.00 -2.37 8.14
N LEU A 10 -8.67 -3.27 8.87
CA LEU A 10 -8.49 -4.70 8.69
C LEU A 10 -9.04 -5.21 7.35
N PRO A 11 -10.28 -4.88 6.94
CA PRO A 11 -10.77 -5.27 5.61
C PRO A 11 -9.92 -4.73 4.47
N TRP A 12 -9.47 -3.46 4.57
CA TRP A 12 -8.58 -2.85 3.60
C TRP A 12 -7.23 -3.58 3.52
N ALA A 13 -6.57 -3.84 4.66
CA ALA A 13 -5.27 -4.51 4.67
C ALA A 13 -5.33 -5.92 4.08
N ILE A 14 -6.44 -6.65 4.31
CA ILE A 14 -6.66 -7.97 3.73
C ILE A 14 -6.85 -7.86 2.21
N HIS A 15 -7.69 -6.94 1.73
CA HIS A 15 -7.93 -6.74 0.29
C HIS A 15 -6.66 -6.31 -0.43
N THR A 16 -5.98 -5.27 0.08
CA THR A 16 -4.74 -4.75 -0.48
C THR A 16 -3.63 -5.79 -0.44
N GLY A 17 -3.41 -6.46 0.71
CA GLY A 17 -2.38 -7.48 0.83
C GLY A 17 -2.59 -8.70 -0.07
N ARG A 18 -3.86 -9.06 -0.35
CA ARG A 18 -4.20 -10.14 -1.28
C ARG A 18 -3.93 -9.78 -2.74
N ASN A 19 -4.15 -8.52 -3.11
CA ASN A 19 -4.04 -8.07 -4.49
C ASN A 19 -2.68 -7.45 -4.82
N ALA A 20 -1.86 -7.14 -3.82
CA ALA A 20 -0.54 -6.56 -3.99
C ALA A 20 0.46 -7.53 -4.64
N GLY A 21 1.51 -6.97 -5.25
CA GLY A 21 2.65 -7.71 -5.74
C GLY A 21 3.48 -8.32 -4.60
N PHE A 22 4.39 -9.25 -4.95
CA PHE A 22 5.23 -9.93 -3.96
C PHE A 22 6.33 -9.02 -3.41
N LEU A 23 6.07 -8.39 -2.26
CA LEU A 23 6.96 -7.37 -1.67
C LEU A 23 8.28 -7.94 -1.14
N LEU A 24 8.33 -9.21 -0.73
CA LEU A 24 9.54 -9.80 -0.14
C LEU A 24 10.69 -9.98 -1.14
N SER A 25 10.40 -10.02 -2.45
CA SER A 25 11.42 -10.09 -3.50
C SER A 25 11.86 -8.73 -4.01
N VAL A 26 11.33 -7.63 -3.48
CA VAL A 26 11.66 -6.28 -3.94
C VAL A 26 12.99 -5.85 -3.35
N TYR A 27 13.90 -5.37 -4.21
CA TYR A 27 15.11 -4.69 -3.79
C TYR A 27 14.81 -3.20 -3.60
N PHE A 28 14.75 -2.76 -2.34
CA PHE A 28 14.27 -1.42 -2.00
C PHE A 28 15.36 -0.36 -2.14
N GLU A 29 16.62 -0.76 -2.06
CA GLU A 29 17.82 0.07 -2.10
C GLU A 29 17.95 0.87 -3.40
N GLU A 30 17.45 0.35 -4.53
CA GLU A 30 17.45 1.06 -5.83
C GLU A 30 16.24 1.99 -6.02
N ARG A 31 15.28 1.99 -5.10
CA ARG A 31 13.96 2.62 -5.28
C ARG A 31 13.73 3.83 -4.38
N TRP A 32 14.78 4.37 -3.77
CA TRP A 32 14.67 5.49 -2.81
C TRP A 32 14.14 6.76 -3.47
N GLU A 33 14.48 6.98 -4.74
CA GLU A 33 14.01 8.13 -5.53
C GLU A 33 12.64 7.87 -6.19
N GLN A 34 12.12 6.63 -6.14
CA GLN A 34 10.81 6.29 -6.70
C GLN A 34 9.70 6.93 -5.84
N SER A 35 8.72 7.55 -6.50
CA SER A 35 7.57 8.07 -5.77
C SER A 35 6.74 6.94 -5.17
N LEU A 36 6.15 7.17 -3.99
CA LEU A 36 5.24 6.18 -3.38
C LEU A 36 4.00 5.93 -4.24
N GLU A 37 3.54 6.92 -5.02
CA GLU A 37 2.40 6.74 -5.93
C GLU A 37 2.74 5.75 -7.05
N ASP A 38 3.93 5.88 -7.64
CA ASP A 38 4.41 4.96 -8.68
C ASP A 38 4.66 3.57 -8.10
N PHE A 39 5.28 3.48 -6.92
CA PHE A 39 5.52 2.20 -6.26
C PHE A 39 4.21 1.51 -5.88
N HIS A 40 3.23 2.24 -5.35
CA HIS A 40 1.91 1.69 -5.03
C HIS A 40 1.19 1.21 -6.29
N LYS A 41 1.28 1.96 -7.39
CA LYS A 41 0.69 1.55 -8.67
C LYS A 41 1.37 0.29 -9.24
N GLU A 42 2.69 0.22 -9.17
CA GLU A 42 3.48 -0.95 -9.60
C GLU A 42 3.13 -2.19 -8.77
N MET A 43 3.07 -2.05 -7.45
CA MET A 43 2.83 -3.14 -6.51
C MET A 43 1.34 -3.39 -6.26
N ASN A 44 0.43 -2.73 -6.98
CA ASN A 44 -1.02 -2.82 -6.80
C ASN A 44 -1.48 -2.61 -5.34
N ILE A 45 -0.88 -1.63 -4.67
CA ILE A 45 -1.21 -1.23 -3.31
C ILE A 45 -2.27 -0.13 -3.36
N GLU A 46 -3.50 -0.48 -3.03
CA GLU A 46 -4.57 0.50 -2.84
C GLU A 46 -4.34 1.28 -1.53
N SER A 47 -4.19 2.60 -1.60
CA SER A 47 -4.01 3.43 -0.40
C SER A 47 -5.34 3.64 0.36
N LEU A 48 -5.34 3.45 1.68
CA LEU A 48 -6.53 3.71 2.52
C LEU A 48 -6.89 5.20 2.61
N VAL A 49 -5.88 6.06 2.48
CA VAL A 49 -6.02 7.53 2.50
C VAL A 49 -5.54 8.06 1.16
N GLN A 50 -6.30 8.95 0.54
CA GLN A 50 -5.84 9.62 -0.68
C GLN A 50 -4.53 10.36 -0.37
N MET A 51 -3.45 9.98 -1.06
CA MET A 51 -2.20 10.71 -0.96
C MET A 51 -2.40 12.10 -1.55
N PRO A 52 -1.98 13.18 -0.86
CA PRO A 52 -2.04 14.51 -1.43
C PRO A 52 -1.15 14.53 -2.67
N LYS A 53 -1.77 14.77 -3.85
CA LYS A 53 -1.03 15.01 -5.08
C LYS A 53 -0.20 16.26 -4.89
N ARG A 54 1.12 16.12 -4.92
CA ARG A 54 2.06 17.25 -4.95
C ARG A 54 2.10 17.89 -6.32
#